data_AF-A0A522MWH0-F1
#
_entry.id   AF-A0A522MWH0-F1
#
_cell.length_a   1.000
_cell.length_b   1.000
_cell.length_c   1.000
_cell.angle_alpha   90.00
_cell.angle_beta   90.00
_cell.angle_gamma   90.00
#
_symmetry.space_group_name_H-M   'P 1'
#
loop_
_entity.id
_entity.type
_entity.pdbx_description
1 polymer ?
#
loop_
_entity_poly.entity_id
_entity_poly.type
_entity_poly.pdbx_seq_one_letter_code
_entity_poly.pdbx_strand_id
1 'polypeptide(L)'
;MSADLERFVRAQDPAYSGVLDELRRGRKVSHWMWFVFPQLRGLGQSSMAQAYAIDSLAEARAYLAHPTLGSRLRACAEPTAAIFQDVLDRYFGGQPDPLTEVFSATAS
;
A
#
# COMPACT_ATOMS: atom_id res chain seq x y z
N MET A 1 -20.99 8.66 2.87
CA MET A 1 -20.54 8.70 4.27
C MET A 1 -19.02 8.60 4.26
N SER A 2 -18.35 9.46 5.01
CA SER A 2 -16.89 9.59 5.02
C SER A 2 -16.25 8.25 5.40
N ALA A 3 -15.54 7.63 4.46
CA ALA A 3 -14.62 6.56 4.81
C ALA A 3 -13.60 7.14 5.79
N ASP A 4 -13.39 6.50 6.94
CA ASP A 4 -12.45 6.99 7.96
C ASP A 4 -11.01 6.75 7.51
N LEU A 5 -10.55 7.52 6.51
CA LEU A 5 -9.21 7.40 5.95
C LEU A 5 -8.12 7.84 6.92
N GLU A 6 -8.49 8.58 7.97
CA GLU A 6 -7.57 9.11 8.98
C GLU A 6 -6.86 7.97 9.72
N ARG A 7 -7.50 6.79 9.85
CA ARG A 7 -6.86 5.60 10.42
C ARG A 7 -5.56 5.23 9.69
N PHE A 8 -5.51 5.39 8.37
CA PHE A 8 -4.31 5.11 7.58
C PHE A 8 -3.25 6.19 7.79
N VAL A 9 -3.65 7.46 7.82
CA VAL A 9 -2.73 8.58 8.05
C VAL A 9 -2.03 8.43 9.40
N ARG A 10 -2.80 8.21 10.47
CA ARG A 10 -2.27 8.01 11.82
C ARG A 10 -1.31 6.82 11.93
N ALA A 11 -1.59 5.74 11.21
CA ALA A 11 -0.72 4.56 11.17
C ALA A 11 0.57 4.80 10.37
N GLN A 12 0.47 5.56 9.27
CA GLN A 12 1.60 5.86 8.41
C GLN A 12 2.52 6.93 9.00
N ASP A 13 2.00 8.00 9.62
CA ASP A 13 2.80 9.15 10.05
C ASP A 13 4.06 8.82 10.86
N PRO A 14 4.01 7.97 11.90
CA PRO A 14 5.22 7.60 12.65
C PRO A 14 6.11 6.59 11.92
N ALA A 15 5.59 5.87 10.92
CA ALA A 15 6.27 4.77 10.24
C ALA A 15 6.84 5.15 8.86
N TYR A 16 6.32 6.21 8.22
CA TYR A 16 6.46 6.45 6.79
C TYR A 16 7.92 6.68 6.36
N SER A 17 8.72 7.37 7.17
CA SER A 17 10.15 7.53 6.91
C SER A 17 10.87 6.17 6.88
N GLY A 18 10.58 5.29 7.83
CA GLY A 18 11.12 3.93 7.88
C GLY A 18 10.65 3.07 6.70
N VAL A 19 9.41 3.22 6.26
CA VAL A 19 8.90 2.56 5.04
C VAL A 19 9.77 2.95 3.84
N LEU A 20 10.00 4.24 3.62
CA LEU A 20 10.81 4.70 2.49
C LEU A 20 12.25 4.20 2.57
N ASP A 21 12.84 4.15 3.76
CA ASP A 21 14.20 3.64 3.94
C ASP A 21 14.29 2.12 3.68
N GLU A 22 13.30 1.34 4.13
CA GLU A 22 13.21 -0.08 3.83
C GLU A 22 13.05 -0.33 2.32
N LEU A 23 12.20 0.48 1.66
CA LEU A 23 11.99 0.40 0.22
C LEU A 23 13.28 0.71 -0.56
N ARG A 24 13.98 1.82 -0.21
CA ARG A 24 15.27 2.20 -0.82
C ARG A 24 16.34 1.14 -0.63
N ARG A 25 16.35 0.46 0.51
CA ARG A 25 17.31 -0.62 0.82
C ARG A 25 16.93 -1.95 0.18
N GLY A 26 15.76 -2.06 -0.45
CA GLY A 26 15.29 -3.30 -1.05
C GLY A 26 14.93 -4.37 -0.01
N ARG A 27 14.71 -4.02 1.27
CA ARG A 27 14.49 -5.01 2.33
C ARG A 27 13.41 -4.56 3.31
N LYS A 28 12.30 -5.29 3.32
CA LYS A 28 11.22 -5.10 4.30
C LYS A 28 11.58 -5.77 5.62
N VAL A 29 11.52 -5.02 6.71
CA VAL A 29 11.82 -5.47 8.07
C VAL A 29 10.65 -5.19 9.01
N SER A 30 9.98 -4.05 8.85
CA SER A 30 8.94 -3.60 9.77
C SER A 30 7.52 -3.94 9.30
N HIS A 31 6.55 -3.74 10.20
CA HIS A 31 5.16 -4.13 10.05
C HIS A 31 4.27 -3.01 9.47
N TRP A 32 4.44 -2.68 8.19
CA TRP A 32 3.71 -1.56 7.56
C TRP A 32 2.80 -1.92 6.38
N MET A 33 2.79 -3.20 5.96
CA MET A 33 2.10 -3.61 4.73
C MET A 33 0.61 -3.23 4.74
N TRP A 34 -0.09 -3.51 5.84
CA TRP A 34 -1.55 -3.39 5.89
C TRP A 34 -2.07 -1.95 5.75
N PHE A 35 -1.31 -0.96 6.20
CA PHE A 35 -1.74 0.43 6.16
C PHE A 35 -1.07 1.26 5.06
N VAL A 36 -0.01 0.74 4.42
CA VAL A 36 0.60 1.33 3.21
C VAL A 36 0.00 0.74 1.93
N PHE A 37 -0.23 -0.57 1.89
CA PHE A 37 -0.86 -1.31 0.79
C PHE A 37 -2.08 -2.09 1.30
N PRO A 38 -3.17 -1.38 1.63
CA PRO A 38 -4.35 -2.02 2.20
C PRO A 38 -5.08 -2.90 1.18
N GLN A 39 -5.60 -4.02 1.66
CA GLN A 39 -6.35 -4.99 0.85
C GLN A 39 -7.86 -4.74 0.98
N LEU A 40 -8.64 -5.25 0.02
CA LEU A 40 -10.10 -5.29 0.17
C LEU A 40 -10.49 -6.18 1.36
N ARG A 41 -11.54 -5.79 2.07
CA ARG A 41 -12.12 -6.56 3.16
C ARG A 41 -12.43 -7.99 2.70
N GLY A 42 -12.00 -8.97 3.50
CA GLY A 42 -12.19 -10.39 3.24
C GLY A 42 -11.03 -11.10 2.54
N LEU A 43 -10.04 -10.37 2.00
CA LEU A 43 -8.85 -10.98 1.41
C LEU A 43 -7.81 -11.40 2.47
N GLY A 44 -7.63 -10.57 3.50
CA GLY A 44 -6.70 -10.85 4.59
C GLY A 44 -7.38 -11.46 5.81
N GLN A 45 -6.75 -12.47 6.40
CA GLN A 45 -7.29 -13.16 7.60
C GLN A 45 -6.66 -12.69 8.92
N SER A 46 -5.59 -11.90 8.90
CA SER A 46 -4.99 -11.39 10.13
C SER A 46 -5.80 -10.22 10.72
N SER A 47 -5.72 -10.05 12.04
CA SER A 47 -6.37 -8.93 12.76
C SER A 47 -5.96 -7.57 12.19
N MET A 48 -4.68 -7.40 11.84
CA MET A 48 -4.17 -6.17 11.21
C MET A 48 -4.69 -5.96 9.79
N ALA A 49 -4.84 -7.03 9.00
CA ALA A 49 -5.41 -6.94 7.66
C ALA A 49 -6.90 -6.58 7.71
N GLN A 50 -7.63 -7.04 8.73
CA GLN A 50 -9.02 -6.66 8.97
C GLN A 50 -9.13 -5.21 9.45
N ALA A 51 -8.24 -4.76 10.35
CA ALA A 51 -8.24 -3.40 10.89
C ALA A 51 -7.98 -2.32 9.83
N TYR A 52 -7.16 -2.63 8.83
CA TYR A 52 -6.82 -1.72 7.73
C TYR A 52 -7.41 -2.15 6.38
N ALA A 53 -8.45 -2.98 6.40
CA ALA A 53 -9.16 -3.36 5.18
C ALA A 53 -9.83 -2.14 4.54
N ILE A 54 -9.86 -2.13 3.20
CA ILE A 54 -10.71 -1.26 2.40
C ILE A 54 -12.06 -1.95 2.22
N ASP A 55 -13.13 -1.29 2.62
CA ASP A 55 -14.45 -1.89 2.77
C ASP A 55 -15.27 -1.86 1.48
N SER A 56 -14.89 -0.98 0.55
CA SER A 56 -15.62 -0.80 -0.70
C SER A 56 -14.75 -0.15 -1.76
N LEU A 57 -15.20 -0.26 -3.01
CA LEU A 57 -14.60 0.45 -4.13
C LEU A 57 -14.67 1.98 -3.96
N ALA A 58 -15.70 2.49 -3.29
CA ALA A 58 -15.81 3.92 -2.99
C ALA A 58 -14.71 4.39 -2.03
N GLU A 59 -14.41 3.60 -1.00
CA GLU A 59 -13.30 3.86 -0.08
C GLU A 59 -11.95 3.71 -0.78
N ALA A 60 -11.77 2.69 -1.64
CA ALA A 60 -10.56 2.54 -2.43
C ALA A 60 -10.27 3.79 -3.29
N ARG A 61 -11.31 4.31 -3.96
CA ARG A 61 -11.20 5.57 -4.73
C ARG A 61 -10.89 6.76 -3.84
N ALA A 62 -11.51 6.84 -2.66
CA ALA A 62 -11.25 7.91 -1.70
C ALA A 62 -9.80 7.86 -1.19
N TYR A 63 -9.26 6.66 -0.91
CA TYR A 63 -7.87 6.44 -0.52
C TYR A 63 -6.90 6.94 -1.60
N LEU A 64 -7.15 6.57 -2.86
CA LEU A 64 -6.32 6.98 -4.01
C LEU A 64 -6.39 8.50 -4.30
N ALA A 65 -7.56 9.10 -4.09
CA ALA A 65 -7.80 10.53 -4.28
C ALA A 65 -7.30 11.39 -3.11
N HIS A 66 -7.06 10.79 -1.95
CA HIS A 66 -6.60 11.52 -0.76
C HIS A 66 -5.20 12.11 -1.01
N PRO A 67 -4.97 13.40 -0.73
CA PRO A 67 -3.72 14.09 -1.07
C PRO A 67 -2.49 13.43 -0.42
N THR A 68 -2.58 13.07 0.86
CA THR A 68 -1.50 12.35 1.56
C THR A 68 -1.40 10.88 1.13
N LEU A 69 -2.44 10.07 1.35
CA LEU A 69 -2.39 8.61 1.15
C LEU A 69 -2.12 8.23 -0.31
N GLY A 70 -2.76 8.89 -1.27
CA GLY A 70 -2.52 8.63 -2.70
C GLY A 70 -1.09 9.00 -3.11
N SER A 71 -0.55 10.11 -2.59
CA SER A 71 0.84 10.49 -2.85
C SER A 71 1.83 9.49 -2.24
N ARG A 72 1.56 9.02 -1.01
CA ARG A 72 2.41 8.04 -0.32
C ARG A 72 2.37 6.69 -1.01
N LEU A 73 1.19 6.22 -1.41
CA LEU A 73 1.04 4.97 -2.14
C LEU A 73 1.85 4.99 -3.45
N ARG A 74 1.74 6.07 -4.24
CA ARG A 74 2.52 6.23 -5.48
C ARG A 74 4.02 6.22 -5.24
N ALA A 75 4.50 6.95 -4.22
CA ALA A 75 5.90 6.95 -3.85
C ALA A 75 6.41 5.57 -3.39
N CYS A 76 5.57 4.79 -2.72
CA CYS A 76 5.91 3.44 -2.28
C CYS A 76 5.81 2.38 -3.39
N ALA A 77 4.93 2.60 -4.38
CA ALA A 77 4.66 1.67 -5.48
C ALA A 77 5.59 1.87 -6.68
N GLU A 78 6.63 2.73 -6.55
CA GLU A 78 7.54 2.98 -7.66
C GLU A 78 8.29 1.68 -8.03
N PRO A 79 8.11 1.15 -9.26
CA PRO A 79 8.54 -0.21 -9.66
C PRO A 79 10.04 -0.45 -9.63
N THR A 80 10.84 0.60 -9.48
CA THR A 80 12.30 0.54 -9.48
C THR A 80 12.88 -0.03 -8.18
N ALA A 81 12.08 -0.17 -7.11
CA ALA A 81 12.52 -0.77 -5.86
C ALA A 81 12.36 -2.30 -5.89
N ALA A 82 13.47 -3.05 -5.88
CA ALA A 82 13.51 -4.53 -5.87
C ALA A 82 12.59 -5.21 -4.83
N ILE A 83 12.30 -4.50 -3.74
CA ILE A 83 11.39 -4.92 -2.67
C ILE A 83 9.93 -5.12 -3.11
N PHE A 84 9.50 -4.47 -4.19
CA PHE A 84 8.10 -4.51 -4.62
C PHE A 84 7.71 -5.93 -5.03
N GLN A 85 8.59 -6.62 -5.76
CA GLN A 85 8.40 -8.02 -6.14
C GLN A 85 8.46 -8.95 -4.93
N ASP A 86 9.44 -8.78 -4.02
CA ASP A 86 9.52 -9.59 -2.79
C ASP A 86 8.27 -9.44 -1.89
N VAL A 87 7.70 -8.23 -1.85
CA VAL A 87 6.46 -7.95 -1.14
C VAL A 87 5.26 -8.64 -1.79
N LEU A 88 5.16 -8.56 -3.13
CA LEU A 88 4.12 -9.27 -3.88
C LEU A 88 4.23 -10.77 -3.67
N ASP A 89 5.43 -11.34 -3.79
CA ASP A 89 5.73 -12.75 -3.58
C ASP A 89 5.31 -13.20 -2.18
N ARG A 90 5.66 -12.42 -1.15
CA ARG A 90 5.45 -12.80 0.24
C ARG A 90 4.02 -12.60 0.75
N TYR A 91 3.31 -11.60 0.26
CA TYR A 91 2.03 -11.18 0.84
C TYR A 91 0.84 -11.22 -0.14
N PHE A 92 1.11 -11.34 -1.44
CA PHE A 92 0.10 -11.31 -2.50
C PHE A 92 0.21 -12.50 -3.48
N GLY A 93 1.02 -13.52 -3.16
CA GLY A 93 1.16 -14.72 -3.99
C GLY A 93 2.02 -14.53 -5.24
N GLY A 94 2.81 -13.47 -5.31
CA GLY A 94 3.83 -13.21 -6.33
C GLY A 94 3.33 -12.84 -7.72
N GLN A 95 2.03 -12.68 -7.88
CA GLN A 95 1.45 -12.21 -9.12
C GLN A 95 1.30 -10.68 -9.06
N PRO A 96 2.06 -9.91 -9.86
CA PRO A 96 1.78 -8.49 -10.03
C PRO A 96 0.35 -8.31 -10.55
N ASP A 97 -0.37 -7.36 -9.96
CA ASP A 97 -1.69 -6.96 -10.47
C ASP A 97 -1.51 -6.28 -11.84
N PRO A 98 -2.14 -6.77 -12.92
CA PRO A 98 -2.03 -6.19 -14.26
C PRO A 98 -2.39 -4.70 -14.32
N LEU A 99 -3.21 -4.19 -13.40
CA LEU A 99 -3.57 -2.77 -13.32
C LEU A 99 -2.46 -1.90 -12.70
N THR A 100 -1.50 -2.50 -12.00
CA THR A 100 -0.36 -1.78 -11.39
C THR A 100 0.77 -1.59 -12.39
N GLU A 101 0.92 -2.48 -13.38
CA GLU A 101 1.94 -2.34 -14.44
C GLU A 101 1.72 -1.10 -15.32
N VAL A 102 0.46 -0.68 -15.51
CA VAL A 102 0.09 0.47 -16.36
C VAL A 102 0.66 1.80 -15.82
N PHE A 103 0.91 1.92 -14.51
CA PHE A 103 1.52 3.11 -13.92
C PHE A 103 3.01 3.25 -14.23
N SER A 104 3.69 2.16 -14.63
CA SER A 104 5.13 2.18 -14.95
C SER A 104 5.44 2.61 -16.39
N ALA A 105 4.47 2.50 -17.30
CA ALA A 105 4.69 2.67 -18.74
C ALA A 105 4.38 4.08 -19.30
N THR A 106 3.91 5.02 -18.47
CA THR A 106 3.52 6.38 -18.94
C THR A 106 4.48 7.49 -18.47
N ALA A 107 5.69 7.14 -18.04
CA ALA A 107 6.72 8.09 -17.59
C ALA A 107 7.98 8.06 -18.47
N SER A 108 7.82 7.90 -19.79
CA SER A 108 8.89 8.08 -20.77
C SER A 108 8.43 8.98 -21.91
#